data_AF-A0A2A7U799-F1
#
_entry.id   AF-A0A2A7U799-F1
#
_cell.length_a   1.000
_cell.length_b   1.000
_cell.length_c   1.000
_cell.angle_alpha   90.00
_cell.angle_beta   90.00
_cell.angle_gamma   90.00
#
_symmetry.space_group_name_H-M   'P 1'
#
loop_
_entity.id
_entity.type
_entity.pdbx_description
1 polymer ?
#
loop_
_entity_poly.entity_id
_entity_poly.type
_entity_poly.pdbx_seq_one_letter_code
_entity_poly.pdbx_strand_id
1 'polypeptide(L)'
;MAKDAKFWVGKLREQLDPHHNSGKRVWQSLTQEQRGLVLHAAGLSPVLCRYDWEEISAEDLRRLFRGVQRLKALIGLFDGARQEAFIVHEKTCSTLPVNCHRPGLQSKARLLSSLSK
;
A
#
# COMPACT_ATOMS: atom_id res chain seq x y z
N MET A 1 -12.61 30.08 -0.76
CA MET A 1 -11.46 30.85 -0.25
C MET A 1 -10.41 30.93 -1.35
N ALA A 2 -10.27 32.08 -2.01
CA ALA A 2 -9.24 32.28 -3.03
C ALA A 2 -7.86 32.36 -2.35
N LYS A 3 -6.84 31.73 -2.93
CA LYS A 3 -5.49 31.71 -2.36
C LYS A 3 -4.77 33.02 -2.68
N ASP A 4 -4.18 33.63 -1.65
CA ASP A 4 -3.51 34.93 -1.73
C ASP A 4 -2.25 34.91 -2.60
N ALA A 5 -1.84 36.07 -3.13
CA ALA A 5 -0.63 36.21 -3.95
C ALA A 5 0.64 35.70 -3.21
N LYS A 6 0.71 35.89 -1.88
CA LYS A 6 1.79 35.38 -1.04
C LYS A 6 1.90 33.85 -1.05
N PHE A 7 0.76 33.15 -1.11
CA PHE A 7 0.73 31.68 -1.19
C PHE A 7 1.37 31.18 -2.48
N TRP A 8 1.02 31.79 -3.62
CA TRP A 8 1.54 31.41 -4.93
C TRP A 8 3.02 31.72 -5.08
N VAL A 9 3.48 32.87 -4.59
CA VAL A 9 4.91 33.20 -4.54
C VAL A 9 5.67 32.21 -3.67
N GLY A 10 5.10 31.77 -2.54
CA GLY A 10 5.67 30.72 -1.71
C GLY A 10 5.82 29.38 -2.45
N LYS A 11 4.79 28.98 -3.21
CA LYS A 11 4.84 27.74 -4.01
C LYS A 11 5.84 27.80 -5.15
N LEU A 12 5.98 28.95 -5.80
CA LEU A 12 6.99 29.14 -6.84
C LEU A 12 8.41 29.10 -6.26
N ARG A 13 8.64 29.72 -5.10
CA ARG A 13 9.93 29.64 -4.41
C ARG A 13 10.26 28.21 -3.97
N GLU A 14 9.27 27.48 -3.47
CA GLU A 14 9.41 26.04 -3.19
C GLU A 14 9.81 25.28 -4.46
N GLN A 15 9.19 25.51 -5.61
CA GLN A 15 9.56 24.80 -6.84
C GLN A 15 10.94 25.19 -7.40
N LEU A 16 11.39 26.41 -7.14
CA LEU A 16 12.69 26.93 -7.59
C LEU A 16 13.83 26.61 -6.62
N ASP A 17 13.51 26.19 -5.38
CA ASP A 17 14.50 25.75 -4.40
C ASP A 17 15.10 24.41 -4.84
N PRO A 18 16.43 24.35 -5.10
CA PRO A 18 17.12 23.11 -5.47
C PRO A 18 16.96 21.98 -4.45
N HIS A 19 16.62 22.32 -3.19
CA HIS A 19 16.44 21.37 -2.10
C HIS A 19 14.99 20.93 -1.91
N HIS A 20 14.04 21.48 -2.67
CA HIS A 20 12.63 21.12 -2.56
C HIS A 20 12.34 19.78 -3.25
N ASN A 21 12.33 18.72 -2.44
CA ASN A 21 11.93 17.40 -2.90
C ASN A 21 10.59 17.00 -2.27
N SER A 22 9.51 17.17 -3.03
CA SER A 22 8.16 16.81 -2.58
C SER A 22 8.00 15.30 -2.31
N GLY A 23 8.74 14.46 -3.04
CA GLY A 23 8.80 13.01 -2.82
C GLY A 23 9.42 12.66 -1.47
N LYS A 24 10.54 13.29 -1.13
CA LYS A 24 11.19 13.19 0.19
C LYS A 24 10.23 13.55 1.32
N ARG A 25 9.54 14.69 1.20
CA ARG A 25 8.59 15.14 2.23
C ARG A 25 7.48 14.12 2.47
N VAL A 26 6.93 13.56 1.39
CA VAL A 26 5.89 12.52 1.51
C VAL A 26 6.48 11.26 2.14
N TRP A 27 7.61 10.76 1.64
CA TRP A 27 8.28 9.58 2.19
C TRP A 27 8.53 9.67 3.70
N GLN A 28 9.03 10.83 4.16
CA GLN A 28 9.28 11.09 5.57
C GLN A 28 8.01 11.14 6.41
N SER A 29 6.86 11.52 5.83
CA SER A 29 5.57 11.52 6.52
C SER A 29 4.92 10.14 6.65
N LEU A 30 5.36 9.14 5.86
CA LEU A 30 4.79 7.79 5.87
C LEU A 30 5.33 6.95 7.05
N THR A 31 4.45 6.14 7.65
CA THR A 31 4.87 5.09 8.61
C THR A 31 5.67 3.99 7.89
N GLN A 32 6.43 3.18 8.64
CA GLN A 32 7.19 2.07 8.04
C GLN A 32 6.30 1.05 7.30
N GLU A 33 5.10 0.80 7.81
CA GLU A 33 4.10 -0.08 7.18
C GLU A 33 3.63 0.48 5.85
N GLN A 34 3.32 1.79 5.81
CA GLN A 34 2.92 2.47 4.58
C GLN A 34 4.06 2.49 3.54
N ARG A 35 5.31 2.72 3.98
CA ARG A 35 6.49 2.60 3.11
C ARG A 35 6.61 1.18 2.54
N GLY A 36 6.36 0.16 3.36
CA GLY A 36 6.35 -1.25 2.94
C GLY A 36 5.36 -1.52 1.80
N LEU A 37 4.14 -0.97 1.86
CA LEU A 37 3.15 -1.11 0.78
C LEU A 37 3.64 -0.48 -0.53
N VAL A 38 4.21 0.72 -0.46
CA VAL A 38 4.72 1.43 -1.64
C VAL A 38 5.91 0.68 -2.26
N LEU A 39 6.83 0.17 -1.43
CA LEU A 39 7.98 -0.62 -1.86
C LEU A 39 7.55 -1.94 -2.51
N HIS A 40 6.57 -2.62 -1.93
CA HIS A 40 6.03 -3.86 -2.48
C HIS A 40 5.46 -3.64 -3.89
N ALA A 41 4.68 -2.58 -4.09
CA ALA A 41 4.15 -2.24 -5.42
C ALA A 41 5.24 -1.85 -6.43
N ALA A 42 6.36 -1.32 -5.96
CA ALA A 42 7.54 -1.01 -6.76
C ALA A 42 8.42 -2.23 -7.06
N GLY A 43 8.14 -3.39 -6.46
CA GLY A 43 9.00 -4.59 -6.54
C GLY A 43 10.35 -4.40 -5.86
N LEU A 44 10.41 -3.53 -4.85
CA LEU A 44 11.61 -3.20 -4.10
C LEU A 44 11.70 -3.99 -2.79
N SER A 45 12.92 -4.13 -2.27
CA SER A 45 13.15 -4.83 -1.01
C SER A 45 12.44 -4.12 0.15
N PRO A 46 11.71 -4.85 1.01
CA PRO A 46 11.04 -4.26 2.17
C PRO A 46 12.02 -3.66 3.18
N VAL A 47 13.30 -4.04 3.14
CA VAL A 47 14.35 -3.49 4.01
C VAL A 47 14.51 -1.98 3.84
N LEU A 48 14.23 -1.46 2.63
CA LEU A 48 14.29 -0.03 2.32
C LEU A 48 13.26 0.81 3.10
N CYS A 49 12.28 0.20 3.80
CA CYS A 49 11.33 0.96 4.60
C CYS A 49 11.98 1.72 5.77
N ARG A 50 13.16 1.24 6.22
CA ARG A 50 13.97 1.82 7.30
C ARG A 50 14.92 2.91 6.82
N TYR A 51 15.07 3.05 5.50
CA TYR A 51 16.05 3.95 4.90
C TYR A 51 15.46 5.35 4.78
N ASP A 52 16.32 6.33 5.00
CA ASP A 52 16.02 7.72 4.68
C ASP A 52 16.04 7.94 3.16
N TRP A 53 15.39 9.01 2.70
CA TRP A 53 15.21 9.27 1.28
C TRP A 53 16.55 9.38 0.52
N GLU A 54 17.56 9.97 1.17
CA GLU A 54 18.91 10.15 0.66
C GLU A 54 19.69 8.84 0.50
N GLU A 55 19.32 7.81 1.25
CA GLU A 55 20.00 6.51 1.25
C GLU A 55 19.47 5.59 0.14
N ILE A 56 18.33 5.94 -0.45
CA ILE A 56 17.72 5.18 -1.54
C ILE A 56 18.39 5.56 -2.86
N SER A 57 18.82 4.55 -3.62
CA SER A 57 19.47 4.78 -4.91
C SER A 57 18.54 5.53 -5.89
N ALA A 58 19.14 6.33 -6.78
CA ALA A 58 18.36 7.04 -7.80
C ALA A 58 17.56 6.09 -8.72
N GLU A 59 18.06 4.88 -8.95
CA GLU A 59 17.33 3.85 -9.70
C GLU A 59 16.11 3.36 -8.93
N ASP A 60 16.27 3.08 -7.65
CA ASP A 60 15.18 2.63 -6.78
C ASP A 60 14.13 3.72 -6.61
N LEU A 61 14.51 5.01 -6.52
CA LEU A 61 13.56 6.11 -6.51
C LEU A 61 12.71 6.17 -7.79
N ARG A 62 13.29 5.88 -8.96
CA ARG A 62 12.52 5.76 -10.22
C ARG A 62 11.58 4.56 -10.21
N ARG A 63 12.01 3.42 -9.65
CA ARG A 63 11.16 2.22 -9.46
C ARG A 63 10.02 2.52 -8.50
N LEU A 64 10.30 3.20 -7.40
CA LEU A 64 9.34 3.66 -6.41
C LEU A 64 8.24 4.52 -7.07
N PHE A 65 8.63 5.50 -7.88
CA PHE A 65 7.68 6.33 -8.62
C PHE A 65 6.76 5.49 -9.51
N ARG A 66 7.31 4.53 -10.28
CA ARG A 66 6.49 3.61 -11.10
C ARG A 66 5.56 2.75 -10.25
N GLY A 67 6.02 2.27 -9.10
CA GLY A 67 5.20 1.52 -8.13
C GLY A 67 4.01 2.34 -7.63
N VAL A 68 4.23 3.60 -7.28
CA VAL A 68 3.16 4.52 -6.87
C VAL A 68 2.15 4.74 -8.00
N GLN A 69 2.60 4.92 -9.25
CA GLN A 69 1.68 5.06 -10.39
C GLN A 69 0.84 3.81 -10.61
N ARG A 70 1.42 2.62 -10.45
CA ARG A 70 0.67 1.34 -10.51
C ARG A 70 -0.37 1.25 -9.40
N LEU A 71 -0.02 1.63 -8.16
CA LEU A 71 -0.98 1.68 -7.05
C LEU A 71 -2.14 2.61 -7.35
N LYS A 72 -1.86 3.82 -7.87
CA LYS A 72 -2.91 4.77 -8.27
C LYS A 72 -3.84 4.19 -9.33
N ALA A 73 -3.28 3.53 -10.34
CA ALA A 73 -4.08 2.88 -11.38
C ALA A 73 -4.95 1.76 -10.80
N LEU A 74 -4.41 0.94 -9.90
CA LEU A 74 -5.16 -0.13 -9.22
C LEU A 74 -6.29 0.44 -8.35
N ILE A 75 -6.01 1.48 -7.55
CA ILE A 75 -7.04 2.16 -6.75
C ILE A 75 -8.17 2.65 -7.67
N GLY A 76 -7.83 3.25 -8.81
CA GLY A 76 -8.81 3.68 -9.81
C GLY A 76 -9.70 2.56 -10.36
N LEU A 77 -9.22 1.32 -10.43
CA LEU A 77 -10.06 0.16 -10.81
C LEU A 77 -11.04 -0.23 -9.69
N PHE A 78 -10.65 -0.01 -8.44
CA PHE A 78 -11.48 -0.29 -7.27
C PHE A 78 -12.40 0.85 -6.87
N ASP A 79 -12.27 2.04 -7.46
CA ASP A 79 -13.14 3.20 -7.15
C ASP A 79 -14.64 2.90 -7.36
N GLY A 80 -14.98 1.95 -8.25
CA GLY A 80 -16.36 1.50 -8.47
C GLY A 80 -16.82 0.35 -7.55
N ALA A 81 -15.92 -0.27 -6.80
CA ALA A 81 -16.22 -1.40 -5.94
C ALA A 81 -16.80 -0.91 -4.62
N ARG A 82 -18.07 -1.23 -4.36
CA ARG A 82 -18.71 -0.93 -3.07
C ARG A 82 -18.25 -1.91 -2.00
N GLN A 83 -18.33 -1.51 -0.73
CA GLN A 83 -17.88 -2.31 0.41
C GLN A 83 -18.57 -3.69 0.46
N GLU A 84 -19.83 -3.77 0.01
CA GLU A 84 -20.59 -5.03 0.00
C GLU A 84 -19.99 -6.07 -0.95
N ALA A 85 -19.23 -5.64 -1.98
CA ALA A 85 -18.53 -6.55 -2.89
C ALA A 85 -17.37 -7.31 -2.22
N PHE A 86 -16.95 -6.88 -1.03
CA PHE A 86 -15.87 -7.51 -0.25
C PHE A 86 -16.39 -8.41 0.88
N ILE A 87 -17.70 -8.69 0.91
CA ILE A 87 -18.29 -9.66 1.84
C ILE A 87 -18.24 -11.04 1.19
N VAL A 88 -17.68 -12.03 1.90
CA VAL A 88 -17.74 -13.42 1.47
C VAL A 88 -19.20 -13.86 1.55
N HIS A 89 -19.89 -13.89 0.41
CA HIS A 89 -21.12 -14.66 0.32
C HIS A 89 -20.71 -16.13 0.38
N GLU A 90 -20.98 -16.80 1.50
CA GLU A 90 -21.00 -18.25 1.57
C GLU A 90 -22.07 -18.74 0.59
N LYS A 91 -21.68 -18.89 -0.69
CA LYS A 91 -22.44 -19.70 -1.61
C LYS A 91 -22.26 -21.12 -1.10
N THR A 92 -23.32 -21.74 -0.61
CA THR A 92 -23.45 -23.19 -0.58
C THR A 92 -23.31 -23.69 -2.01
N CYS A 93 -22.06 -23.87 -2.44
CA CYS A 93 -21.74 -24.37 -3.75
C CYS A 93 -22.03 -25.87 -3.71
N SER A 94 -23.22 -26.26 -4.18
CA SER A 94 -23.62 -27.66 -4.38
C SER A 94 -22.94 -28.26 -5.63
N THR A 95 -21.65 -27.98 -5.82
CA THR A 95 -20.84 -28.56 -6.89
C THR A 95 -19.61 -29.22 -6.28
N LEU A 96 -19.50 -30.50 -6.63
CA LEU A 96 -18.52 -31.54 -6.31
C LEU A 96 -17.15 -31.08 -5.79
N PRO A 97 -16.53 -31.88 -4.89
CA PRO A 97 -15.32 -31.49 -4.18
C PRO A 97 -14.15 -31.37 -5.14
N VAL A 98 -13.77 -30.14 -5.47
CA VAL A 98 -12.42 -29.85 -5.97
C VAL A 98 -11.52 -29.77 -4.75
N ASN A 99 -10.59 -30.71 -4.61
CA ASN A 99 -9.56 -30.72 -3.57
C ASN A 99 -8.63 -29.50 -3.75
N CYS A 100 -9.05 -28.34 -3.27
CA CYS A 100 -8.19 -27.19 -3.10
C CYS A 100 -7.41 -27.38 -1.80
N HIS A 101 -6.22 -28.00 -1.88
CA HIS A 101 -5.25 -27.95 -0.79
C HIS A 101 -4.78 -26.50 -0.60
N ARG A 102 -5.33 -25.82 0.41
CA ARG A 102 -4.76 -24.59 0.99
C ARG A 102 -3.74 -24.99 2.06
N PRO A 103 -2.43 -24.78 1.87
CA PRO A 103 -1.47 -24.97 2.95
C PRO A 103 -1.63 -23.80 3.93
N GLY A 104 -1.87 -24.11 5.21
CA GLY A 104 -1.54 -23.18 6.31
C GLY A 104 -2.67 -22.61 7.18
N LEU A 105 -3.92 -23.08 7.10
CA LEU A 105 -5.01 -22.53 7.94
C LEU A 105 -5.83 -23.60 8.70
N GLN A 106 -5.16 -24.64 9.20
CA GLN A 106 -5.75 -25.58 10.16
C GLN A 106 -4.86 -25.70 11.41
N SER A 107 -5.01 -24.79 12.37
CA SER A 107 -4.42 -25.02 13.72
C SER A 107 -5.16 -24.37 14.89
N LYS A 108 -6.40 -23.88 14.76
CA LYS A 108 -7.07 -23.22 15.91
C LYS A 108 -8.53 -23.58 16.19
N ALA A 109 -9.08 -24.64 15.60
CA ALA A 109 -10.46 -25.08 15.90
C ALA A 109 -10.58 -26.43 16.62
N ARG A 110 -9.48 -26.99 17.18
CA ARG A 110 -9.50 -28.35 17.74
C ARG A 110 -9.02 -28.49 19.19
N LEU A 111 -9.15 -27.44 20.00
CA LEU A 111 -8.79 -27.48 21.44
C LEU A 111 -9.88 -26.99 22.39
N LEU A 112 -11.15 -26.89 21.96
CA LEU A 112 -12.27 -26.57 22.86
C LEU A 112 -13.30 -27.69 23.03
N SER A 113 -13.06 -28.89 22.49
CA SER A 113 -13.96 -30.05 22.66
C SER A 113 -13.40 -31.17 23.53
N SER A 114 -12.28 -30.98 24.22
CA SER A 114 -11.73 -31.95 25.19
C SER A 114 -11.99 -31.58 26.66
N LEU A 115 -12.84 -30.58 26.92
CA LEU A 115 -13.37 -30.28 28.24
C LEU A 115 -14.89 -30.51 28.24
N SER A 116 -15.32 -31.76 28.10
CA SER A 116 -16.59 -32.23 28.66
C SER A 116 -16.70 -33.74 28.45
N LYS A 117 -16.22 -34.51 29.41
CA LYS A 117 -16.84 -35.74 29.92
C LYS A 117 -16.21 -36.07 31.27
#